data_AF-A0A560IYI3-F1
#
_entry.id   AF-A0A560IYI3-F1
#
_cell.length_a   1.000
_cell.length_b   1.000
_cell.length_c   1.000
_cell.angle_alpha   90.00
_cell.angle_beta   90.00
_cell.angle_gamma   90.00
#
_symmetry.space_group_name_H-M   'P 1'
#
loop_
_entity.id
_entity.type
_entity.pdbx_description
1 polymer ?
#
loop_
_entity_poly.entity_id
_entity_poly.type
_entity_poly.pdbx_seq_one_letter_code
_entity_poly.pdbx_strand_id
1 'polypeptide(L)'
;MARSTSPAGGSTADYTQFKKQTLLGFVLTGPFESRPDDTFGIVGSYIQLGPREVDFLRASRAAAGGTDPVHNAESIFEINYGYKVARGIKVSPNIQYVLDPDNILRPGAAHQSKDILAFGVRLSVELGAVLGFPVWR
;
A
#
# COMPACT_ATOMS: atom_id res chain seq x y z
N MET A 1 -22.16 -7.93 46.22
CA MET A 1 -22.59 -6.82 45.34
C MET A 1 -21.77 -6.89 44.05
N ALA A 2 -22.36 -7.42 42.98
CA ALA A 2 -21.74 -7.48 41.66
C ALA A 2 -22.17 -6.25 40.85
N ARG A 3 -21.22 -5.50 40.30
CA ARG A 3 -21.49 -4.50 39.28
C ARG A 3 -20.84 -4.97 37.98
N SER A 4 -21.59 -5.81 37.26
CA SER A 4 -21.33 -6.09 35.85
C SER A 4 -21.51 -4.77 35.10
N THR A 5 -20.42 -4.23 34.58
CA THR A 5 -20.48 -3.14 33.61
C THR A 5 -20.36 -3.79 32.24
N SER A 6 -21.49 -3.89 31.54
CA SER A 6 -21.49 -4.22 30.11
C SER A 6 -20.61 -3.23 29.36
N PRO A 7 -19.71 -3.67 28.46
CA PRO A 7 -19.05 -2.73 27.57
C PRO A 7 -20.09 -2.21 26.59
N ALA A 8 -20.32 -0.89 26.65
CA ALA A 8 -21.09 -0.16 25.66
C ALA A 8 -20.52 -0.42 24.26
N GLY A 9 -21.42 -0.47 23.27
CA GLY A 9 -21.21 -1.04 21.95
C GLY A 9 -19.90 -0.64 21.26
N GLY A 10 -19.07 -1.64 20.98
CA GLY A 10 -17.97 -1.50 20.03
C GLY A 10 -18.54 -1.41 18.63
N SER A 11 -18.24 -0.33 17.93
CA SER A 11 -18.53 -0.21 16.50
C SER A 11 -17.82 -1.34 15.77
N THR A 12 -18.38 -1.88 14.68
CA THR A 12 -17.68 -2.85 13.83
C THR A 12 -16.32 -2.33 13.33
N ALA A 13 -16.17 -1.00 13.26
CA ALA A 13 -14.90 -0.31 12.99
C ALA A 13 -13.79 -0.55 14.04
N ASP A 14 -14.14 -1.01 15.24
CA ASP A 14 -13.17 -1.35 16.27
C ASP A 14 -12.51 -2.71 16.03
N TYR A 15 -13.10 -3.56 15.17
CA TYR A 15 -12.61 -4.90 14.82
C TYR A 15 -11.94 -4.96 13.44
N THR A 16 -11.86 -3.86 12.71
CA THR A 16 -11.19 -3.83 11.41
C THR A 16 -9.70 -3.59 11.58
N GLN A 17 -8.89 -4.30 10.80
CA GLN A 17 -7.43 -4.08 10.77
C GLN A 17 -7.08 -2.65 10.34
N PHE A 18 -7.84 -2.10 9.39
CA PHE A 18 -7.70 -0.72 8.92
C PHE A 18 -8.88 0.12 9.36
N LYS A 19 -8.59 1.29 9.93
CA LYS A 19 -9.57 2.31 10.33
C LYS A 19 -9.88 3.28 9.18
N LYS A 20 -8.85 3.69 8.45
CA LYS A 20 -8.95 4.66 7.37
C LYS A 20 -7.88 4.37 6.34
N GLN A 21 -8.25 4.48 5.07
CA GLN A 21 -7.31 4.53 3.97
C GLN A 21 -7.60 5.76 3.13
N THR A 22 -6.56 6.46 2.70
CA THR A 22 -6.65 7.59 1.79
C THR A 22 -5.62 7.40 0.69
N LEU A 23 -6.04 7.65 -0.55
CA LEU A 23 -5.19 7.56 -1.73
C LEU A 23 -5.34 8.85 -2.52
N LEU A 24 -4.23 9.42 -2.96
CA LEU A 24 -4.19 10.55 -3.88
C LEU A 24 -3.12 10.30 -4.93
N GLY A 25 -3.43 10.53 -6.20
CA GLY A 25 -2.45 10.33 -7.25
C GLY A 25 -2.77 11.11 -8.52
N PHE A 26 -1.75 11.24 -9.35
CA PHE A 26 -1.78 11.90 -10.64
C PHE A 26 -1.12 11.01 -11.69
N VAL A 27 -1.63 11.06 -12.90
CA VAL A 27 -1.01 10.43 -14.08
C VAL A 27 -0.91 11.47 -15.18
N LEU A 28 0.29 11.66 -15.70
CA LEU A 28 0.57 12.45 -16.89
C LEU A 28 0.75 11.51 -18.08
N THR A 29 -0.09 11.64 -19.09
CA THR A 29 0.07 10.94 -20.38
C THR A 29 0.84 11.82 -21.35
N GLY A 30 1.77 11.23 -22.09
CA GLY A 30 2.65 11.94 -23.01
C GLY A 30 3.59 12.93 -22.33
N PRO A 31 4.38 12.53 -21.30
CA PRO A 31 5.28 13.45 -20.60
C PRO A 31 6.39 14.02 -21.48
N PHE A 32 6.67 13.41 -22.63
CA PHE A 32 7.65 13.87 -23.62
C PHE A 32 7.04 13.84 -25.02
N GLU A 33 7.36 14.82 -25.87
CA GLU A 33 6.86 14.90 -27.25
C GLU A 33 7.22 13.67 -28.09
N SER A 34 8.42 13.12 -27.90
CA SER A 34 8.87 11.91 -28.58
C SER A 34 8.14 10.64 -28.11
N ARG A 35 7.39 10.72 -27.01
CA ARG A 35 6.72 9.61 -26.33
C ARG A 35 5.29 9.97 -25.92
N PRO A 36 4.40 10.30 -26.88
CA PRO A 36 3.05 10.81 -26.60
C PRO A 36 2.12 9.79 -25.93
N ASP A 37 2.46 8.50 -26.00
CA ASP A 37 1.69 7.42 -25.41
C ASP A 37 2.27 6.89 -24.08
N ASP A 38 3.42 7.40 -23.62
CA ASP A 38 3.99 7.00 -22.33
C ASP A 38 3.23 7.66 -21.18
N THR A 39 3.34 7.09 -19.97
CA THR A 39 2.68 7.65 -18.77
C THR A 39 3.69 7.88 -17.66
N PHE A 40 3.53 8.95 -16.89
CA PHE A 40 4.25 9.14 -15.63
C PHE A 40 3.24 9.26 -14.49
N GLY A 41 3.38 8.42 -13.48
CA GLY A 41 2.46 8.34 -12.34
C GLY A 41 3.13 8.69 -11.03
N ILE A 42 2.41 9.39 -10.16
CA ILE A 42 2.76 9.58 -8.76
C ILE A 42 1.52 9.27 -7.93
N VAL A 43 1.67 8.48 -6.86
CA VAL A 43 0.59 8.19 -5.92
C VAL A 43 1.11 8.14 -4.49
N GLY A 44 0.31 8.68 -3.57
CA GLY A 44 0.50 8.57 -2.13
C GLY A 44 -0.68 7.81 -1.52
N SER A 45 -0.39 6.87 -0.63
CA SER A 45 -1.37 6.19 0.21
C SER A 45 -1.05 6.43 1.68
N TYR A 46 -2.09 6.68 2.46
CA TYR A 46 -2.03 6.73 3.92
C TYR A 46 -3.01 5.70 4.46
N ILE A 47 -2.51 4.79 5.30
CA ILE A 47 -3.27 3.71 5.91
C ILE A 47 -3.18 3.88 7.43
N GLN A 48 -4.32 4.08 8.10
CA GLN A 48 -4.40 4.12 9.55
C GLN A 48 -4.94 2.79 10.07
N LEU A 49 -4.22 2.17 11.00
CA LEU A 49 -4.60 0.92 11.65
C LEU A 49 -5.76 1.13 12.63
N GLY A 50 -6.54 0.08 12.83
CA GLY A 50 -7.54 0.01 13.89
C GLY A 50 -6.87 0.08 15.27
N PRO A 51 -7.49 0.72 16.27
CA PRO A 51 -6.90 0.82 17.61
C PRO A 51 -6.65 -0.55 18.24
N ARG A 52 -7.56 -1.53 18.03
CA ARG A 52 -7.39 -2.90 18.54
C ARG A 52 -6.29 -3.67 17.81
N GLU A 53 -6.06 -3.38 16.53
CA GLU A 53 -4.95 -3.96 15.77
C GLU A 53 -3.62 -3.47 16.35
N VAL A 54 -3.50 -2.16 16.63
CA VAL A 54 -2.30 -1.60 17.27
C VAL A 54 -2.05 -2.23 18.65
N ASP A 55 -3.11 -2.42 19.45
CA ASP A 55 -3.00 -3.08 20.76
C ASP A 55 -2.58 -4.55 20.63
N PHE A 56 -3.14 -5.27 19.65
CA PHE A 56 -2.79 -6.65 19.35
C PHE A 56 -1.31 -6.78 18.93
N LEU A 57 -0.84 -5.92 18.02
CA LEU A 57 0.56 -5.89 17.59
C LEU A 57 1.49 -5.58 18.76
N ARG A 58 1.13 -4.60 19.61
CA ARG A 58 1.92 -4.24 20.79
C ARG A 58 2.04 -5.41 21.77
N ALA A 59 0.92 -6.07 22.06
CA ALA A 59 0.90 -7.23 22.95
C ALA A 59 1.68 -8.41 22.38
N SER A 60 1.54 -8.68 21.08
CA SER A 60 2.25 -9.76 20.38
C SER A 60 3.76 -9.54 20.36
N ARG A 61 4.21 -8.31 20.10
CA ARG A 61 5.63 -7.92 20.17
C ARG A 61 6.18 -8.07 21.59
N ALA A 62 5.47 -7.58 22.59
CA ALA A 62 5.88 -7.68 23.99
C ALA A 62 6.00 -9.14 24.43
N ALA A 63 5.06 -10.01 24.05
CA ALA A 63 5.12 -11.44 24.31
C ALA A 63 6.32 -12.13 23.63
N ALA A 64 6.80 -11.59 22.51
CA ALA A 64 8.01 -12.02 21.83
C ALA A 64 9.31 -11.37 22.36
N GLY A 65 9.22 -10.56 23.42
CA GLY A 65 10.38 -9.88 24.05
C GLY A 65 10.80 -8.57 23.38
N GLY A 66 10.02 -8.06 22.42
CA GLY A 66 10.26 -6.78 21.77
C GLY A 66 9.73 -5.58 22.57
N THR A 67 10.40 -4.43 22.43
CA THR A 67 10.06 -3.19 23.15
C THR A 67 9.78 -1.99 22.23
N ASP A 68 10.00 -2.15 20.92
CA ASP A 68 9.83 -1.05 19.97
C ASP A 68 8.37 -0.60 19.87
N PRO A 69 8.11 0.71 19.67
CA PRO A 69 6.75 1.21 19.49
C PRO A 69 6.11 0.63 18.23
N VAL A 70 4.78 0.46 18.29
CA VAL A 70 3.96 0.11 17.11
C VAL A 70 3.45 1.40 16.50
N HIS A 71 3.77 1.65 15.24
CA HIS A 71 3.18 2.76 14.49
C HIS A 71 1.70 2.47 14.20
N ASN A 72 0.85 3.49 14.33
CA ASN A 72 -0.58 3.37 14.12
C ASN A 72 -1.02 3.70 12.68
N ALA A 73 -0.07 4.07 11.82
CA ALA A 73 -0.29 4.37 10.44
C ALA A 73 0.96 4.10 9.60
N GLU A 74 0.73 3.80 8.33
CA GLU A 74 1.73 3.59 7.29
C GLU A 74 1.48 4.57 6.16
N SER A 75 2.55 5.12 5.57
CA SER A 75 2.46 5.96 4.37
C SER A 75 3.28 5.36 3.24
N ILE A 76 2.69 5.25 2.06
CA ILE A 76 3.32 4.69 0.86
C ILE A 76 3.35 5.76 -0.22
N PHE A 77 4.53 6.07 -0.74
CA PHE A 77 4.71 6.94 -1.89
C PHE A 77 5.26 6.14 -3.05
N GLU A 78 4.63 6.20 -4.22
CA GLU A 78 5.08 5.52 -5.42
C GLU A 78 5.20 6.49 -6.59
N ILE A 79 6.27 6.33 -7.36
CA ILE A 79 6.39 6.88 -8.71
C ILE A 79 6.54 5.74 -9.71
N ASN A 80 5.97 5.89 -10.90
CA ASN A 80 6.12 4.92 -11.98
C ASN A 80 6.18 5.59 -13.35
N TYR A 81 6.81 4.91 -14.30
CA TYR A 81 6.88 5.36 -15.70
C TYR A 81 6.44 4.24 -16.63
N GLY A 82 5.30 4.41 -17.29
CA GLY A 82 4.77 3.48 -18.27
C GLY A 82 5.37 3.71 -19.65
N TYR A 83 6.38 2.91 -20.01
CA TYR A 83 7.00 2.91 -21.32
C TYR A 83 6.26 1.98 -22.28
N LYS A 84 5.59 2.54 -23.28
CA LYS A 84 4.91 1.79 -24.35
C LYS A 84 5.94 1.27 -25.34
N VAL A 85 6.28 -0.02 -25.20
CA VAL A 85 7.26 -0.70 -26.06
C VAL A 85 6.69 -0.88 -27.46
N ALA A 86 5.46 -1.37 -27.54
CA ALA A 86 4.75 -1.65 -28.79
C ALA A 86 3.24 -1.61 -28.56
N ARG A 87 2.47 -1.84 -29.61
CA ARG A 87 1.01 -2.02 -29.50
C ARG A 87 0.70 -3.19 -28.56
N GLY A 88 -0.02 -2.92 -27.47
CA GLY A 88 -0.39 -3.92 -26.48
C GLY A 88 0.73 -4.34 -25.52
N ILE A 89 1.92 -3.73 -25.58
CA ILE A 89 3.06 -4.07 -24.71
C ILE A 89 3.56 -2.82 -23.99
N LYS A 90 3.54 -2.85 -22.66
CA LYS A 90 4.04 -1.77 -21.80
C LYS A 90 4.95 -2.33 -20.72
N VAL A 91 6.07 -1.66 -20.49
CA VAL A 91 6.95 -1.91 -19.34
C VAL A 91 6.83 -0.71 -18.39
N SER A 92 6.71 -0.97 -17.09
CA SER A 92 6.48 0.07 -16.10
C SER A 92 7.39 -0.12 -14.89
N PRO A 93 8.62 0.41 -14.90
CA PRO A 93 9.39 0.57 -13.67
C PRO A 93 8.61 1.42 -12.65
N ASN A 94 8.77 1.06 -11.39
CA ASN A 94 8.23 1.79 -10.25
C ASN A 94 9.23 1.81 -9.10
N ILE A 95 9.17 2.88 -8.32
CA ILE A 95 9.91 3.06 -7.08
C ILE A 95 8.89 3.40 -6.01
N GLN A 96 8.94 2.69 -4.90
CA GLN A 96 8.03 2.87 -3.78
C GLN A 96 8.81 3.11 -2.49
N TYR A 97 8.41 4.13 -1.73
CA TYR A 97 8.93 4.42 -0.40
C TYR A 97 7.81 4.23 0.63
N VAL A 98 8.02 3.33 1.58
CA VAL A 98 7.09 3.04 2.67
C VAL A 98 7.68 3.60 3.96
N LEU A 99 7.00 4.56 4.56
CA LEU A 99 7.33 5.08 5.88
C LEU A 99 6.54 4.35 6.95
N ASP A 100 7.22 4.06 8.05
CA ASP A 100 6.60 3.46 9.22
C ASP A 100 5.82 2.17 8.90
N PRO A 101 6.43 1.20 8.19
CA PRO A 101 5.72 0.02 7.74
C PRO A 101 5.09 -0.75 8.89
N ASP A 102 3.88 -1.25 8.67
CA ASP A 102 3.19 -2.06 9.65
C ASP A 102 3.85 -3.46 9.80
N ASN A 103 3.48 -4.16 10.87
CA ASN A 103 3.92 -5.53 11.12
C ASN A 103 2.73 -6.49 11.22
N ILE A 104 1.63 -6.20 10.54
CA ILE A 104 0.42 -7.04 10.55
C ILE A 104 0.73 -8.48 10.12
N LEU A 105 1.59 -8.64 9.11
CA LEU A 105 1.99 -9.96 8.62
C LEU A 105 3.01 -10.68 9.52
N ARG A 106 3.62 -9.97 10.49
CA ARG A 106 4.50 -10.55 11.53
C ARG A 106 4.25 -9.90 12.90
N PRO A 107 3.10 -10.19 13.56
CA PRO A 107 2.72 -9.51 14.81
C PRO A 107 3.73 -9.65 15.95
N GLY A 108 4.47 -10.77 15.99
CA GLY A 108 5.52 -11.03 16.97
C GLY A 108 6.91 -10.49 16.60
N ALA A 109 7.02 -9.60 15.60
CA ALA A 109 8.30 -8.98 15.25
C ALA A 109 8.85 -8.21 16.46
N ALA A 110 10.01 -8.65 16.98
CA ALA A 110 10.63 -8.06 18.16
C ALA A 110 11.05 -6.60 17.95
N HIS A 111 11.35 -6.24 16.70
CA HIS A 111 11.70 -4.90 16.27
C HIS A 111 10.67 -4.34 15.29
N GLN A 112 10.48 -3.03 15.33
CA GLN A 112 9.69 -2.34 14.33
C GLN A 112 10.43 -2.33 12.99
N SER A 113 9.70 -2.61 11.91
CA SER A 113 10.27 -2.52 10.56
C SER A 113 10.72 -1.08 10.28
N LYS A 114 11.93 -0.94 9.74
CA LYS A 114 12.43 0.36 9.25
C LYS A 114 11.76 0.71 7.93
N ASP A 115 11.81 1.99 7.56
CA ASP A 115 11.37 2.48 6.25
C ASP A 115 11.92 1.63 5.09
N ILE A 116 11.08 1.41 4.08
CA ILE A 116 11.37 0.53 2.96
C ILE A 116 11.46 1.36 1.69
N LEU A 117 12.56 1.19 0.95
CA LEU A 117 12.67 1.62 -0.43
C LEU A 117 12.63 0.39 -1.35
N ALA A 118 11.58 0.27 -2.13
CA ALA A 118 11.34 -0.84 -3.04
C ALA A 118 11.45 -0.40 -4.51
N PHE A 119 11.97 -1.29 -5.33
CA PHE A 119 12.10 -1.11 -6.78
C PHE A 119 11.35 -2.25 -7.47
N GLY A 120 10.54 -1.92 -8.46
CA GLY A 120 9.74 -2.88 -9.19
C GLY A 120 9.71 -2.60 -10.69
N VAL A 121 9.39 -3.63 -11.46
CA VAL A 121 9.09 -3.51 -12.89
C VAL A 121 7.86 -4.33 -13.19
N ARG A 122 6.87 -3.71 -13.84
CA ARG A 122 5.66 -4.38 -14.32
C ARG A 122 5.72 -4.53 -15.83
N LEU A 123 5.50 -5.75 -16.33
CA LEU A 123 5.21 -5.99 -17.74
C LEU A 123 3.70 -6.13 -17.91
N SER A 124 3.12 -5.41 -18.86
CA SER A 124 1.72 -5.53 -19.25
C SER A 124 1.62 -5.92 -20.71
N VAL A 125 0.90 -7.01 -20.97
CA VAL A 125 0.66 -7.56 -22.31
C VAL A 125 -0.83 -7.69 -22.53
N GLU A 126 -1.33 -6.98 -23.53
CA GLU A 126 -2.70 -7.05 -24.00
C GLU A 126 -2.74 -7.92 -25.26
N LEU A 127 -3.06 -9.21 -25.08
CA LEU A 127 -2.96 -10.21 -26.16
C LEU A 127 -3.81 -9.84 -27.39
N GLY A 128 -4.98 -9.22 -27.20
CA GLY A 128 -5.81 -8.75 -28.30
C GLY A 128 -5.08 -7.76 -29.21
N ALA A 129 -4.47 -6.74 -28.62
CA ALA A 129 -3.66 -5.75 -29.33
C ALA A 129 -2.40 -6.36 -29.96
N VAL A 130 -1.77 -7.34 -29.31
CA VAL A 130 -0.60 -8.01 -29.88
C VAL A 130 -0.98 -8.85 -31.11
N LEU A 131 -2.13 -9.52 -31.07
CA LEU A 131 -2.63 -10.39 -32.14
C LEU A 131 -3.36 -9.65 -33.27
N GLY A 132 -3.39 -8.32 -33.25
CA GLY A 132 -4.00 -7.52 -34.33
C GLY A 132 -5.49 -7.20 -34.13
N PHE A 133 -6.14 -7.71 -33.08
CA PHE A 133 -7.54 -7.40 -32.81
C PHE A 133 -7.74 -5.92 -32.45
N PRO A 134 -8.89 -5.31 -32.81
CA PRO A 134 -9.23 -3.98 -32.35
C PRO A 134 -9.31 -3.98 -30.82
N VAL A 135 -8.65 -3.01 -30.21
CA VAL A 135 -8.72 -2.76 -28.78
C VAL A 135 -9.54 -1.50 -28.57
N TRP A 136 -10.60 -1.65 -27.80
CA TRP A 136 -11.50 -0.57 -27.44
C TRP A 136 -10.72 0.35 -26.50
N ARG A 137 -10.44 1.57 -26.95
CA ARG A 137 -9.79 2.60 -26.15
C ARG A 137 -10.83 3.51 -25.52
#